data_AF-A0A7J6R7M2-F1
#
_entry.id   AF-A0A7J6R7M2-F1
#
_cell.length_a   1.000
_cell.length_b   1.000
_cell.length_c   1.000
_cell.angle_alpha   90.00
_cell.angle_beta   90.00
_cell.angle_gamma   90.00
#
_symmetry.space_group_name_H-M   'P 1'
#
loop_
_entity.id
_entity.type
_entity.pdbx_description
1 polymer ?
#
loop_
_entity_poly.entity_id
_entity_poly.type
_entity_poly.pdbx_seq_one_letter_code
_entity_poly.pdbx_strand_id
1 'polypeptide(L)'
;MSNMTPLEPGGKLVILGSGWGGYSLLKKLDTSKWDSVTLVSPRNYFLFTPLLPSVTVGTNEPRSIIEPLRKIVMKKNKKTGQQNTRYLEVDAKHLDLARKVCYCEDITSIKATDDLLEVPYDKLVVAVGAQPNTMGVPGVLEYTHFLKEMDHARLIRKNVLDSFETACTATSDERKRELLHFVV
;
A
#
# COMPACT_ATOMS: atom_id res chain seq x y z
N MET A 1 28.54 -7.37 -7.67
CA MET A 1 27.84 -6.83 -6.49
C MET A 1 28.09 -5.32 -6.49
N SER A 2 27.10 -4.53 -6.89
CA SER A 2 27.23 -3.07 -6.96
C SER A 2 27.33 -2.49 -5.54
N ASN A 3 28.37 -1.71 -5.27
CA ASN A 3 28.52 -0.94 -4.03
C ASN A 3 27.33 0.01 -3.88
N MET A 4 26.30 -0.41 -3.13
CA MET A 4 25.27 0.51 -2.67
C MET A 4 25.92 1.44 -1.65
N THR A 5 26.10 2.70 -2.02
CA THR A 5 26.51 3.74 -1.07
C THR A 5 25.51 3.75 0.08
N PRO A 6 25.95 3.65 1.34
CA PRO A 6 25.06 3.73 2.49
C PRO A 6 24.24 5.02 2.43
N LEU A 7 23.00 4.97 2.91
CA LEU A 7 22.16 6.16 3.04
C LEU A 7 22.78 7.06 4.13
N GLU A 8 23.63 8.00 3.72
CA GLU A 8 24.29 8.97 4.59
C GLU A 8 23.22 9.75 5.38
N PRO A 9 23.32 9.86 6.71
CA PRO A 9 22.35 10.63 7.49
C PRO A 9 22.38 12.15 7.19
N GLY A 10 21.41 12.90 7.73
CA GLY A 10 21.26 14.35 7.56
C GLY A 10 20.31 14.77 6.42
N GLY A 11 19.69 15.94 6.57
CA GLY A 11 18.71 16.47 5.61
C GLY A 11 17.31 15.88 5.76
N LYS A 12 16.45 16.22 4.79
CA LYS A 12 15.07 15.75 4.64
C LYS A 12 15.02 14.45 3.86
N LEU A 13 14.63 13.36 4.52
CA LEU A 13 14.39 12.07 3.88
C LEU A 13 12.91 11.91 3.53
N VAL A 14 12.62 11.61 2.28
CA VAL A 14 11.29 11.17 1.83
C VAL A 14 11.34 9.70 1.44
N ILE A 15 10.41 8.91 1.97
CA ILE A 15 10.22 7.50 1.65
C ILE A 15 8.86 7.38 0.96
N LEU A 16 8.85 6.96 -0.31
CA LEU A 16 7.63 6.70 -1.07
C LEU A 16 7.24 5.23 -0.94
N GLY A 17 6.00 4.98 -0.52
CA GLY A 17 5.43 3.64 -0.41
C GLY A 17 5.54 3.03 0.99
N SER A 18 4.44 2.42 1.43
CA SER A 18 4.29 1.79 2.74
C SER A 18 4.39 0.26 2.73
N GLY A 19 4.87 -0.31 1.63
CA GLY A 19 5.05 -1.76 1.48
C GLY A 19 6.29 -2.28 2.22
N TRP A 20 6.72 -3.50 1.87
CA TRP A 20 7.88 -4.17 2.47
C TRP A 20 9.13 -3.29 2.52
N GLY A 21 9.50 -2.62 1.43
CA GLY A 21 10.68 -1.76 1.38
C GLY A 21 10.59 -0.56 2.31
N GLY A 22 9.61 0.31 2.10
CA GLY A 22 9.47 1.55 2.86
C GLY A 22 9.19 1.32 4.36
N TYR A 23 8.31 0.37 4.69
CA TYR A 23 8.02 0.03 6.08
C TYR A 23 9.24 -0.58 6.80
N SER A 24 9.94 -1.52 6.16
CA SER A 24 11.13 -2.14 6.76
C SER A 24 12.27 -1.15 6.94
N LEU A 25 12.46 -0.24 5.97
CA LEU A 25 13.41 0.86 6.09
C LEU A 25 13.07 1.73 7.29
N LEU A 26 11.85 2.30 7.34
CA LEU A 26 11.43 3.17 8.44
C LEU A 26 11.58 2.46 9.79
N LYS A 27 11.23 1.18 9.89
CA LYS A 27 11.36 0.37 11.11
C LYS A 27 12.80 0.27 11.61
N LYS A 28 13.78 0.12 10.71
CA LYS A 28 15.20 -0.04 11.07
C LYS A 28 15.97 1.29 11.11
N LEU A 29 15.49 2.32 10.42
CA LEU A 29 16.15 3.63 10.31
C LEU A 29 16.30 4.29 11.67
N ASP A 30 17.50 4.79 11.97
CA ASP A 30 17.72 5.71 13.07
C ASP A 30 17.29 7.12 12.65
N THR A 31 16.07 7.49 13.01
CA THR A 31 15.48 8.78 12.64
C THR A 31 16.14 9.94 13.37
N SER A 32 16.92 9.71 14.43
CA SER A 32 17.58 10.79 15.19
C SER A 32 18.67 11.52 14.42
N LYS A 33 19.16 10.89 13.35
CA LYS A 33 20.24 11.39 12.50
C LYS A 33 19.75 12.17 11.28
N TRP A 34 18.47 12.54 11.22
CA TRP A 34 17.84 13.22 10.10
C TRP A 34 17.12 14.48 10.56
N ASP A 35 17.10 15.51 9.72
CA ASP A 35 16.36 16.74 10.03
C ASP A 35 14.86 16.48 9.98
N SER A 36 14.42 15.67 9.00
CA SER A 36 13.06 15.13 8.97
C SER A 36 13.00 13.83 8.17
N VAL A 37 12.04 12.97 8.53
CA VAL A 37 11.71 11.74 7.81
C VAL A 37 10.22 11.75 7.49
N THR A 38 9.86 11.78 6.22
CA THR A 38 8.48 11.77 5.73
C THR A 38 8.19 10.47 4.99
N LEU A 39 7.29 9.65 5.51
CA LEU A 39 6.71 8.53 4.78
C LEU A 39 5.49 9.02 4.00
N VAL A 40 5.48 8.81 2.67
CA VAL A 40 4.39 9.16 1.77
C VAL A 40 3.77 7.88 1.22
N SER A 41 2.46 7.71 1.37
CA SER A 41 1.73 6.59 0.79
C SER A 41 0.23 6.87 0.81
N PRO A 42 -0.52 6.50 -0.24
CA PRO A 42 -1.99 6.59 -0.21
C PRO A 42 -2.61 5.57 0.76
N ARG A 43 -1.89 4.49 1.06
CA ARG A 43 -2.32 3.44 1.99
C ARG A 43 -1.75 3.67 3.39
N ASN A 44 -2.60 3.76 4.41
CA ASN A 44 -2.24 4.09 5.79
C ASN A 44 -1.82 2.93 6.71
N TYR A 45 -1.61 1.76 6.12
CA TYR A 45 -1.10 0.57 6.80
C TYR A 45 -0.03 -0.14 5.96
N PHE A 46 0.88 -0.83 6.66
CA PHE A 46 1.68 -1.89 6.08
C PHE A 46 0.81 -3.15 5.93
N LEU A 47 0.95 -3.86 4.80
CA LEU A 47 0.24 -5.10 4.52
C LEU A 47 1.23 -6.27 4.47
N PHE A 48 1.01 -7.28 5.30
CA PHE A 48 1.78 -8.53 5.27
C PHE A 48 1.27 -9.42 4.12
N THR A 49 1.72 -9.10 2.90
CA THR A 49 1.24 -9.73 1.67
C THR A 49 1.29 -11.27 1.62
N PRO A 50 2.21 -11.99 2.30
CA PRO A 50 2.21 -13.46 2.29
C PRO A 50 0.94 -14.10 2.86
N LEU A 51 0.21 -13.40 3.75
CA LEU A 51 -1.05 -13.88 4.33
C LEU A 51 -2.28 -13.23 3.66
N LEU A 52 -2.11 -12.48 2.57
CA LEU A 52 -3.26 -11.91 1.86
C LEU A 52 -4.20 -12.98 1.27
N PRO A 53 -3.71 -14.10 0.70
CA PRO A 53 -4.59 -15.15 0.19
C PRO A 53 -5.48 -15.79 1.27
N SER A 54 -5.02 -15.90 2.52
CA SER A 54 -5.82 -16.50 3.58
C SER A 54 -6.98 -15.61 4.06
N VAL A 55 -6.97 -14.32 3.71
CA VAL A 55 -8.10 -13.40 3.94
C VAL A 55 -9.26 -13.66 2.97
N THR A 56 -8.99 -14.14 1.75
CA THR A 56 -10.03 -14.37 0.73
C THR A 56 -11.04 -15.44 1.16
N VAL A 57 -10.61 -16.35 2.03
CA VAL A 57 -11.43 -17.45 2.58
C VAL A 57 -11.72 -17.28 4.08
N GLY A 58 -11.27 -16.19 4.70
CA GLY A 58 -11.54 -15.89 6.11
C GLY A 58 -10.73 -16.70 7.13
N THR A 59 -9.70 -17.45 6.71
CA THR A 59 -8.75 -18.09 7.63
C THR A 59 -8.01 -17.06 8.48
N ASN A 60 -7.71 -15.89 7.89
CA ASN A 60 -7.18 -14.74 8.62
C ASN A 60 -8.14 -13.56 8.56
N GLU A 61 -8.26 -12.87 9.69
CA GLU A 61 -8.99 -11.62 9.79
C GLU A 61 -8.13 -10.46 9.22
N PRO A 62 -8.70 -9.53 8.43
CA PRO A 62 -7.95 -8.45 7.80
C PRO A 62 -7.03 -7.65 8.73
N ARG A 63 -7.47 -7.33 9.96
CA ARG A 63 -6.67 -6.53 10.90
C ARG A 63 -5.47 -7.31 11.43
N SER A 64 -5.52 -8.65 11.43
CA SER A 64 -4.41 -9.51 11.85
C SER A 64 -3.18 -9.48 10.92
N ILE A 65 -3.33 -8.99 9.68
CA ILE A 65 -2.24 -8.96 8.68
C ILE A 65 -1.79 -7.55 8.29
N ILE A 66 -2.23 -6.52 9.02
CA ILE A 66 -1.86 -5.13 8.77
C ILE A 66 -1.23 -4.46 9.99
N GLU A 67 -0.42 -3.44 9.75
CA GLU A 67 0.12 -2.57 10.82
C GLU A 67 -0.09 -1.08 10.46
N PRO A 68 -0.85 -0.31 11.27
CA PRO A 68 -1.08 1.11 11.00
C PRO A 68 0.23 1.93 10.96
N LEU A 69 0.40 2.78 9.95
CA LEU A 69 1.65 3.54 9.79
C LEU A 69 1.83 4.62 10.86
N ARG A 70 0.73 5.21 11.35
CA ARG A 70 0.79 6.19 12.44
C ARG A 70 1.38 5.60 13.73
N LYS A 71 1.18 4.29 13.97
CA LYS A 71 1.73 3.57 15.14
C LYS A 71 3.26 3.49 15.08
N ILE A 72 3.85 3.21 13.92
CA ILE A 72 5.32 3.14 13.78
C ILE A 72 5.95 4.54 13.86
N VAL A 73 5.33 5.55 13.26
CA VAL A 73 5.78 6.96 13.36
C VAL A 73 5.79 7.42 14.81
N MET A 74 4.69 7.20 15.55
CA MET A 74 4.61 7.53 16.97
C MET A 74 5.68 6.82 17.80
N LYS A 75 5.92 5.53 17.53
CA LYS A 75 6.99 4.76 18.20
C LYS A 75 8.39 5.34 17.91
N LYS A 76 8.65 5.81 16.69
CA LYS A 76 9.92 6.44 16.32
C LYS A 76 10.14 7.74 17.06
N ASN A 77 9.16 8.65 17.01
CA ASN A 77 9.26 9.93 17.71
C ASN A 77 9.40 9.74 19.23
N LYS A 78 8.66 8.79 19.82
CA LYS A 78 8.80 8.46 21.25
C LYS A 78 10.18 7.89 21.58
N LYS A 79 10.74 7.03 20.72
CA LYS A 79 12.05 6.40 20.95
C LYS A 79 13.20 7.41 20.87
N THR A 80 13.14 8.37 19.96
CA THR A 80 14.20 9.37 19.78
C THR A 80 14.00 10.62 20.63
N GLY A 81 12.80 10.85 21.17
CA GLY A 81 12.45 12.10 21.85
C GLY A 81 12.27 13.29 20.88
N GLN A 82 12.24 13.03 19.57
CA GLN A 82 12.16 14.05 18.53
C GLN A 82 10.84 13.93 17.75
N GLN A 83 10.26 15.05 17.33
CA GLN A 83 9.06 15.08 16.47
C GLN A 83 9.42 15.26 14.99
N ASN A 84 10.44 14.54 14.52
CA ASN A 84 10.99 14.72 13.17
C ASN A 84 10.50 13.66 12.16
N THR A 85 9.76 12.64 12.60
CA THR A 85 9.18 11.62 11.71
C THR A 85 7.69 11.87 11.53
N ARG A 86 7.21 11.83 10.28
CA ARG A 86 5.78 11.98 9.95
C ARG A 86 5.34 11.02 8.83
N TYR A 87 4.03 10.80 8.75
CA TYR A 87 3.37 10.07 7.68
C TYR A 87 2.35 10.98 6.99
N LEU A 88 2.36 11.01 5.67
CA LEU A 88 1.40 11.70 4.82
C LEU A 88 0.60 10.67 4.01
N GLU A 89 -0.73 10.72 4.16
CA GLU A 89 -1.69 9.88 3.45
C GLU A 89 -2.05 10.51 2.11
N VAL A 90 -1.08 10.49 1.19
CA VAL A 90 -1.15 11.16 -0.11
C VAL A 90 -0.49 10.27 -1.17
N ASP A 91 -0.91 10.42 -2.41
CA ASP A 91 -0.37 9.68 -3.55
C ASP A 91 0.70 10.49 -4.28
N ALA A 92 1.88 9.92 -4.50
CA ALA A 92 2.98 10.62 -5.18
C ALA A 92 2.77 10.54 -6.70
N LYS A 93 2.57 11.69 -7.35
CA LYS A 93 2.22 11.77 -8.77
C LYS A 93 3.41 12.12 -9.66
N HIS A 94 4.28 13.01 -9.19
CA HIS A 94 5.37 13.52 -10.00
C HIS A 94 6.62 13.82 -9.15
N LEU A 95 7.79 13.57 -9.73
CA LEU A 95 9.09 13.87 -9.13
C LEU A 95 9.82 14.90 -9.98
N ASP A 96 10.07 16.07 -9.39
CA ASP A 96 11.02 17.03 -9.94
C ASP A 96 12.39 16.76 -9.31
N LEU A 97 13.30 16.18 -10.08
CA LEU A 97 14.64 15.82 -9.63
C LEU A 97 15.59 17.03 -9.58
N ALA A 98 15.31 18.10 -10.35
CA ALA A 98 16.11 19.31 -10.37
C ALA A 98 15.85 20.16 -9.13
N ARG A 99 14.57 20.38 -8.80
CA ARG A 99 14.13 21.07 -7.57
C ARG A 99 14.16 20.18 -6.33
N LYS A 100 14.31 18.85 -6.51
CA LYS A 100 14.20 17.83 -5.46
C LYS A 100 12.88 17.92 -4.69
N VAL A 101 11.78 17.92 -5.43
CA VAL A 101 10.42 18.00 -4.89
C VAL A 101 9.60 16.80 -5.38
N CYS A 102 8.84 16.20 -4.47
CA CYS A 102 7.81 15.23 -4.80
C CYS A 102 6.45 15.92 -4.74
N TYR A 103 5.71 15.88 -5.83
CA TYR A 103 4.35 16.40 -5.93
C TYR A 103 3.36 15.30 -5.59
N CYS A 104 2.54 15.54 -4.59
CA CYS A 104 1.60 14.57 -4.04
C CYS A 104 0.16 15.05 -4.12
N GLU A 105 -0.76 14.15 -4.38
CA GLU A 105 -2.20 14.41 -4.35
C GLU A 105 -2.82 13.88 -3.05
N ASP A 106 -3.63 14.70 -2.38
CA ASP A 106 -4.51 14.23 -1.31
C ASP A 106 -5.68 13.45 -1.93
N ILE A 107 -5.71 12.14 -1.67
CA ILE A 107 -6.72 11.21 -2.20
C ILE A 107 -7.91 11.03 -1.23
N THR A 108 -7.94 11.76 -0.12
CA THR A 108 -9.05 11.69 0.82
C THR A 108 -10.26 12.43 0.29
N SER A 109 -11.45 12.05 0.77
CA SER A 109 -12.71 12.70 0.39
C SER A 109 -12.89 14.10 1.00
N ILE A 110 -12.10 14.44 2.03
CA ILE A 110 -12.16 15.73 2.73
C ILE A 110 -10.87 16.47 2.41
N LYS A 111 -10.91 17.30 1.38
CA LYS A 111 -9.73 18.01 0.88
C LYS A 111 -9.57 19.37 1.55
N ALA A 112 -8.32 19.69 1.90
CA ALA A 112 -7.94 21.06 2.28
C ALA A 112 -7.71 21.96 1.04
N THR A 113 -7.27 21.37 -0.07
CA THR A 113 -7.04 22.03 -1.37
C THR A 113 -7.09 20.98 -2.50
N ASP A 114 -7.35 21.41 -3.73
CA ASP A 114 -7.20 20.59 -4.94
C ASP A 114 -5.79 20.67 -5.54
N ASP A 115 -4.93 21.55 -5.00
CA ASP A 115 -3.55 21.68 -5.45
C ASP A 115 -2.68 20.50 -5.03
N LEU A 116 -1.66 20.20 -5.83
CA LEU A 116 -0.64 19.23 -5.47
C LEU A 116 0.21 19.73 -4.31
N LEU A 117 0.38 18.89 -3.29
CA LEU A 117 1.26 19.12 -2.17
C LEU A 117 2.72 18.95 -2.60
N GLU A 118 3.53 20.00 -2.45
CA GLU A 118 4.98 19.92 -2.62
C GLU A 118 5.65 19.32 -1.37
N VAL A 119 6.35 18.20 -1.55
CA VAL A 119 7.13 17.53 -0.50
C VAL A 119 8.63 17.59 -0.89
N PRO A 120 9.37 18.62 -0.43
CA PRO A 120 10.80 18.75 -0.73
C PRO A 120 11.63 17.69 0.00
N TYR A 121 12.70 17.23 -0.64
CA TYR A 121 13.61 16.22 -0.10
C TYR A 121 15.08 16.54 -0.40
N ASP A 122 15.98 16.08 0.48
CA ASP A 122 17.40 16.01 0.19
C ASP A 122 17.77 14.60 -0.31
N LYS A 123 17.09 13.59 0.24
CA LYS A 123 17.25 12.18 -0.13
C LYS A 123 15.87 11.54 -0.32
N LEU A 124 15.76 10.71 -1.37
CA LEU A 124 14.52 10.05 -1.76
C LEU A 124 14.72 8.54 -1.80
N VAL A 125 13.80 7.79 -1.18
CA VAL A 125 13.71 6.34 -1.32
C VAL A 125 12.40 6.00 -2.02
N VAL A 126 12.49 5.35 -3.19
CA VAL A 126 11.33 4.90 -3.96
C VAL A 126 11.06 3.42 -3.64
N ALA A 127 9.99 3.17 -2.89
CA ALA A 127 9.56 1.83 -2.47
C ALA A 127 8.05 1.60 -2.72
N VAL A 128 7.53 2.19 -3.80
CA VAL A 128 6.11 2.16 -4.20
C VAL A 128 5.61 0.78 -4.64
N GLY A 129 6.52 -0.15 -4.93
CA GLY A 129 6.19 -1.49 -5.40
C GLY A 129 5.84 -1.51 -6.89
N ALA A 130 4.95 -2.42 -7.27
CA ALA A 130 4.50 -2.62 -8.64
C ALA A 130 3.00 -2.96 -8.66
N GLN A 131 2.36 -2.67 -9.78
CA GLN A 131 0.96 -2.99 -10.04
C GLN A 131 0.82 -4.33 -10.79
N PRO A 132 -0.33 -5.02 -10.68
CA PRO A 132 -0.63 -6.18 -11.51
C PRO A 132 -0.52 -5.85 -13.00
N ASN A 133 0.03 -6.77 -13.79
CA ASN A 133 0.16 -6.63 -15.23
C ASN A 133 -0.87 -7.54 -15.92
N THR A 134 -1.73 -6.97 -16.75
CA THR A 134 -2.72 -7.72 -17.55
C THR A 134 -2.11 -8.38 -18.78
N MET A 135 -0.86 -8.03 -19.12
CA MET A 135 -0.17 -8.43 -20.35
C MET A 135 -0.94 -8.07 -21.64
N GLY A 136 -1.88 -7.11 -21.55
CA GLY A 136 -2.73 -6.72 -22.67
C GLY A 136 -3.83 -7.73 -23.02
N VAL A 137 -4.08 -8.74 -22.18
CA VAL A 137 -5.15 -9.72 -22.41
C VAL A 137 -6.51 -9.04 -22.21
N PRO A 138 -7.38 -8.99 -23.24
CA PRO A 138 -8.70 -8.38 -23.12
C PRO A 138 -9.57 -9.10 -22.09
N GLY A 139 -10.38 -8.36 -21.33
CA GLY A 139 -11.31 -8.92 -20.35
C GLY A 139 -10.71 -9.17 -18.97
N VAL A 140 -9.39 -9.09 -18.78
CA VAL A 140 -8.77 -9.31 -17.46
C VAL A 140 -9.21 -8.25 -16.45
N LEU A 141 -9.26 -6.97 -16.85
CA LEU A 141 -9.66 -5.89 -15.95
C LEU A 141 -11.15 -5.93 -15.62
N GLU A 142 -11.96 -6.40 -16.58
CA GLU A 142 -13.42 -6.38 -16.53
C GLU A 142 -14.00 -7.60 -15.80
N TYR A 143 -13.39 -8.78 -15.97
CA TYR A 143 -13.97 -10.06 -15.55
C TYR A 143 -13.16 -10.83 -14.50
N THR A 144 -11.98 -10.32 -14.08
CA THR A 144 -11.15 -11.00 -13.07
C THR A 144 -10.93 -10.16 -11.83
N HIS A 145 -10.41 -10.79 -10.79
CA HIS A 145 -10.00 -10.11 -9.57
C HIS A 145 -8.49 -10.26 -9.37
N PHE A 146 -7.79 -9.14 -9.23
CA PHE A 146 -6.42 -9.18 -8.73
C PHE A 146 -6.40 -9.59 -7.26
N LEU A 147 -5.26 -10.06 -6.76
CA LEU A 147 -5.02 -10.32 -5.34
C LEU A 147 -3.72 -9.61 -4.93
N LYS A 148 -3.84 -8.34 -4.55
CA LYS A 148 -2.67 -7.44 -4.35
C LYS A 148 -2.82 -6.54 -3.14
N GLU A 149 -4.03 -6.04 -2.92
CA GLU A 149 -4.39 -5.14 -1.83
C GLU A 149 -5.47 -5.76 -0.94
N MET A 150 -5.67 -5.20 0.26
CA MET A 150 -6.68 -5.71 1.20
C MET A 150 -8.09 -5.74 0.60
N ASP A 151 -8.45 -4.69 -0.15
CA ASP A 151 -9.80 -4.57 -0.72
C ASP A 151 -10.04 -5.60 -1.82
N HIS A 152 -8.99 -6.03 -2.52
CA HIS A 152 -9.07 -7.15 -3.44
C HIS A 152 -9.46 -8.45 -2.72
N ALA A 153 -8.81 -8.75 -1.59
CA ALA A 153 -9.10 -9.98 -0.85
C ALA A 153 -10.53 -9.97 -0.28
N ARG A 154 -11.01 -8.81 0.17
CA ARG A 154 -12.41 -8.63 0.61
C ARG A 154 -13.40 -8.82 -0.53
N LEU A 155 -13.11 -8.27 -1.71
CA LEU A 155 -13.96 -8.41 -2.89
C LEU A 155 -14.05 -9.87 -3.34
N ILE A 156 -12.91 -10.58 -3.42
CA ILE A 156 -12.89 -12.01 -3.75
C ILE A 156 -13.74 -12.80 -2.76
N ARG A 157 -13.56 -12.57 -1.44
CA ARG A 157 -14.35 -13.25 -0.42
C ARG A 157 -15.85 -13.01 -0.59
N LYS A 158 -16.23 -11.74 -0.81
CA LYS A 158 -17.63 -11.37 -1.06
C LYS A 158 -18.18 -12.12 -2.27
N ASN A 159 -17.47 -12.12 -3.39
CA ASN A 159 -17.94 -12.73 -4.62
C ASN A 159 -18.05 -14.26 -4.53
N VAL A 160 -17.15 -14.91 -3.81
CA VAL A 160 -17.25 -16.36 -3.52
C VAL A 160 -18.51 -16.65 -2.70
N LEU A 161 -18.77 -15.87 -1.65
CA LEU A 161 -19.98 -16.03 -0.84
C LEU A 161 -21.26 -15.73 -1.63
N ASP A 162 -21.28 -14.64 -2.40
CA ASP A 162 -22.41 -14.29 -3.26
C ASP A 162 -22.67 -15.39 -4.31
N SER A 163 -21.62 -16.07 -4.80
CA SER A 163 -21.76 -17.21 -5.71
C SER A 163 -22.42 -18.41 -5.03
N PHE A 164 -22.08 -18.70 -3.77
CA PHE A 164 -22.74 -19.74 -2.98
C PHE A 164 -24.22 -19.43 -2.74
N GLU A 165 -24.55 -18.22 -2.31
CA GLU A 165 -25.94 -17.80 -2.08
C GLU A 165 -26.76 -17.83 -3.38
N THR A 166 -26.18 -17.37 -4.48
CA THR A 166 -26.84 -17.41 -5.79
C THR A 166 -27.07 -18.86 -6.24
N ALA A 167 -26.10 -19.75 -6.03
CA ALA A 167 -26.22 -21.16 -6.39
C ALA A 167 -27.36 -21.87 -5.62
N CYS A 168 -27.64 -21.48 -4.38
CA CYS A 168 -28.77 -22.00 -3.59
C CYS A 168 -30.14 -21.68 -4.22
N THR A 169 -30.25 -20.56 -4.95
CA THR A 169 -31.50 -20.14 -5.61
C THR A 169 -31.58 -20.53 -7.08
N ALA A 170 -30.50 -21.06 -7.65
CA ALA A 170 -30.45 -21.46 -9.05
C ALA A 170 -31.36 -22.68 -9.33
N THR A 171 -32.14 -22.59 -10.40
CA THR A 171 -33.14 -23.60 -10.78
C THR A 171 -32.58 -24.72 -11.67
N SER A 172 -31.42 -24.51 -12.32
CA SER A 172 -30.78 -25.50 -13.18
C SER A 172 -29.41 -25.94 -12.65
N ASP A 173 -29.08 -27.22 -12.83
CA ASP A 173 -27.78 -27.78 -12.43
C ASP A 173 -26.62 -27.22 -13.26
N GLU A 174 -26.88 -26.85 -14.52
CA GLU A 174 -25.91 -26.16 -15.35
C GLU A 174 -25.51 -24.82 -14.76
N ARG A 175 -26.50 -24.00 -14.35
CA ARG A 175 -26.22 -22.70 -13.73
C ARG A 175 -25.49 -22.84 -12.40
N LYS A 176 -25.83 -23.85 -11.60
CA LYS A 176 -25.09 -24.16 -10.37
C LYS A 176 -23.63 -24.50 -10.65
N ARG A 177 -23.34 -25.32 -11.67
CA ARG A 177 -21.97 -25.65 -12.06
C ARG A 177 -21.18 -24.41 -12.47
N GLU A 178 -21.78 -23.51 -13.24
CA GLU A 178 -21.14 -22.23 -13.62
C GLU A 178 -20.83 -21.35 -12.41
N LEU A 179 -21.81 -21.17 -11.50
CA LEU A 179 -21.66 -20.32 -10.31
C LEU A 179 -20.61 -20.87 -9.33
N LEU A 180 -20.41 -22.19 -9.30
CA LEU A 180 -19.46 -22.86 -8.41
C LEU A 180 -18.12 -23.18 -9.09
N HIS A 181 -17.90 -22.65 -10.30
CA HIS A 181 -16.65 -22.81 -11.03
C HIS A 181 -15.72 -21.60 -10.80
N PHE A 182 -14.57 -21.85 -10.16
CA PHE A 182 -13.58 -20.82 -9.86
C PHE A 182 -12.28 -21.10 -10.62
N VAL A 183 -11.71 -20.05 -11.21
CA VAL A 183 -10.42 -20.08 -11.92
C VAL A 183 -9.46 -19.13 -11.20
N VAL A 184 -8.23 -19.59 -10.98
CA VAL A 184 -7.14 -18.83 -10.34
C VAL A 184 -5.96 -18.72 -11.29
#